data_AF-A0A7X7ZSP9-F1
#
_entry.id   AF-A0A7X7ZSP9-F1
#
_cell.length_a   1.000
_cell.length_b   1.000
_cell.length_c   1.000
_cell.angle_alpha   90.00
_cell.angle_beta   90.00
_cell.angle_gamma   90.00
#
_symmetry.space_group_name_H-M   'P 1'
#
loop_
_entity.id
_entity.type
_entity.pdbx_description
1 polymer ?
#
loop_
_entity_poly.entity_id
_entity_poly.type
_entity_poly.pdbx_seq_one_letter_code
_entity_poly.pdbx_strand_id
1 'polypeptide(L)' 'MKTEMQIGEWVSVPAFPAFYKAKSSFGQTVLFTSPTKGVVVDIGDSPLGLLFDSADWVRCDSDDHWERLPAGTKIVLTQE' A
#
# COMPACT_ATOMS: atom_id res chain seq x y z
N MET A 1 30.49 29.28 -2.77
CA MET A 1 29.14 28.96 -2.25
C MET A 1 29.22 27.57 -1.62
N LYS A 2 28.71 27.40 -0.40
CA LYS A 2 28.71 26.11 0.30
C LYS A 2 27.26 25.62 0.35
N THR A 3 26.99 24.45 -0.22
CA THR A 3 25.66 23.83 -0.20
C THR A 3 25.69 22.74 0.87
N GLU A 4 24.87 22.87 1.89
CA GLU A 4 24.65 21.83 2.91
C GLU A 4 23.25 21.24 2.72
N MET A 5 23.22 19.92 2.47
CA MET A 5 21.99 19.13 2.40
C MET A 5 21.66 18.63 3.81
N GLN A 6 20.60 19.15 4.41
CA GLN A 6 20.06 18.63 5.66
C GLN A 6 19.05 17.53 5.33
N ILE A 7 19.45 16.28 5.58
CA ILE A 7 18.55 15.14 5.48
C ILE A 7 17.65 15.18 6.72
N GLY A 8 16.35 15.40 6.51
CA GLY A 8 15.34 15.36 7.57
C GLY A 8 15.30 14.00 8.25
N GLU A 9 14.84 13.98 9.49
CA GLU A 9 14.69 12.78 10.31
C GLU A 9 13.87 11.72 9.56
N TRP A 10 14.39 10.50 9.48
CA TRP A 10 13.70 9.38 8.84
C TRP A 10 12.44 9.05 9.64
N VAL A 11 11.29 9.55 9.19
CA VAL A 11 9.98 9.16 9.71
C VAL A 11 9.76 7.69 9.39
N SER A 12 9.26 6.93 10.37
CA SER A 12 9.23 5.47 10.41
C SER A 12 8.95 4.83 9.05
N VAL A 13 9.96 4.22 8.45
CA VAL A 13 9.79 3.37 7.28
C VAL A 13 8.72 2.32 7.64
N PRO A 14 7.66 2.16 6.82
CA PRO A 14 6.70 1.10 7.06
C PRO A 14 7.43 -0.24 7.15
N ALA A 15 7.22 -0.97 8.25
CA ALA A 15 7.68 -2.35 8.31
C ALA A 15 6.91 -3.15 7.25
N PHE A 16 7.62 -3.64 6.24
CA PHE A 16 7.06 -4.50 5.19
C PHE A 16 7.16 -5.98 5.61
N PRO A 17 6.24 -6.84 5.17
CA PRO A 17 5.08 -6.51 4.35
C PRO A 17 3.96 -5.84 5.17
N ALA A 18 3.19 -4.95 4.55
CA ALA A 18 2.11 -4.21 5.21
C ALA A 18 0.88 -4.06 4.31
N PHE A 19 -0.31 -4.17 4.92
CA PHE A 19 -1.56 -3.98 4.22
C PHE A 19 -1.98 -2.51 4.20
N TYR A 20 -2.42 -2.07 3.02
CA TYR A 20 -2.97 -0.75 2.81
C TYR A 20 -4.27 -0.87 2.01
N LYS A 21 -5.28 -0.11 2.42
CA LYS A 21 -6.53 0.03 1.71
C LYS A 21 -6.54 1.34 0.92
N ALA A 22 -6.94 1.30 -0.33
CA ALA A 22 -7.10 2.50 -1.14
C ALA A 22 -8.25 3.34 -0.59
N LYS A 23 -8.05 4.65 -0.46
CA LYS A 23 -9.10 5.62 -0.09
C LYS A 23 -10.08 5.92 -1.23
N SER A 24 -9.79 5.40 -2.42
CA SER A 24 -10.70 5.46 -3.57
C SER A 24 -12.04 4.79 -3.25
N SER A 25 -13.11 5.16 -3.96
CA SER A 25 -14.45 4.62 -3.78
C SER A 25 -14.55 3.09 -3.93
N PHE A 26 -13.59 2.46 -4.60
CA PHE A 26 -13.56 1.00 -4.79
C PHE A 26 -12.90 0.25 -3.63
N GLY A 27 -12.09 0.92 -2.80
CA GLY A 27 -11.59 0.35 -1.55
C GLY A 27 -10.65 -0.86 -1.66
N GLN A 28 -9.96 -1.05 -2.79
CA GLN A 28 -9.01 -2.15 -2.98
C GLN A 28 -7.97 -2.25 -1.86
N THR A 29 -7.57 -3.46 -1.47
CA THR A 29 -6.50 -3.71 -0.48
C THR A 29 -5.27 -4.27 -1.16
N VAL A 30 -4.11 -3.66 -0.87
CA VAL A 30 -2.80 -4.03 -1.40
C VAL A 30 -1.87 -4.44 -0.26
N LEU A 31 -1.17 -5.56 -0.44
CA LEU A 31 -0.06 -5.98 0.40
C LEU A 31 1.24 -5.42 -0.18
N PHE A 32 1.74 -4.34 0.41
CA PHE A 32 3.01 -3.74 0.02
C PHE A 32 4.20 -4.55 0.57
N THR A 33 5.17 -4.84 -0.29
CA THR A 33 6.45 -5.50 0.03
C THR A 33 7.63 -4.52 0.00
N SER A 34 7.43 -3.35 -0.59
CA SER A 34 8.34 -2.19 -0.53
C SER A 34 7.51 -0.90 -0.67
N PRO A 35 8.09 0.31 -0.60
CA PRO A 35 7.32 1.55 -0.69
C PRO A 35 6.47 1.68 -1.94
N THR A 36 6.83 1.04 -3.05
CA THR A 36 6.08 1.10 -4.32
C THR A 36 5.67 -0.26 -4.86
N LYS A 37 6.16 -1.36 -4.29
CA LYS A 37 5.80 -2.70 -4.78
C LYS A 37 4.77 -3.32 -3.86
N GLY A 38 3.73 -3.88 -4.44
CA GLY A 38 2.68 -4.57 -3.70
C GLY A 38 1.80 -5.43 -4.58
N VAL A 39 1.04 -6.32 -3.95
CA VAL A 39 0.12 -7.25 -4.60
C VAL A 39 -1.30 -6.95 -4.13
N VAL A 40 -2.25 -6.86 -5.06
CA VAL A 40 -3.68 -6.73 -4.71
C VAL A 40 -4.15 -8.02 -4.04
N VAL A 41 -4.70 -7.92 -2.84
CA VAL A 41 -5.25 -9.05 -2.09
C VAL A 41 -6.77 -9.02 -1.98
N ASP A 42 -7.36 -7.85 -2.22
CA ASP A 42 -8.80 -7.62 -2.30
C ASP A 42 -9.04 -6.53 -3.35
N ILE A 43 -9.88 -6.81 -4.35
CA ILE A 43 -10.23 -5.87 -5.40
C ILE A 43 -11.28 -4.84 -4.95
N GLY A 44 -11.89 -5.05 -3.78
CA GLY A 44 -13.02 -4.28 -3.30
C GLY A 44 -14.18 -4.29 -4.29
N ASP A 45 -14.89 -3.17 -4.39
CA ASP A 45 -16.03 -3.01 -5.32
C ASP A 45 -15.60 -2.55 -6.73
N SER A 46 -14.32 -2.73 -7.08
CA SER A 46 -13.81 -2.26 -8.37
C SER A 46 -14.53 -2.98 -9.53
N PRO A 47 -15.24 -2.26 -10.42
CA PRO A 47 -15.93 -2.85 -11.58
C PRO A 47 -14.92 -3.35 -12.62
N LEU A 48 -13.70 -2.82 -12.55
CA LEU A 48 -12.57 -3.30 -13.31
C LEU A 48 -11.85 -4.28 -12.39
N GLY A 49 -12.10 -5.58 -12.57
CA GLY A 49 -11.34 -6.66 -11.96
C GLY A 49 -9.90 -6.70 -12.46
N LEU A 50 -9.16 -5.59 -12.27
CA LEU A 50 -7.76 -5.44 -12.61
C LEU A 50 -6.96 -6.16 -11.52
N LEU A 51 -6.96 -7.48 -11.61
CA LEU A 51 -5.76 -8.25 -11.37
C LEU A 51 -4.72 -7.71 -12.41
N PHE A 52 -3.44 -7.56 -12.13
CA PHE A 52 -2.52 -8.66 -11.90
C PHE A 52 -1.14 -8.10 -11.52
N ASP A 53 -0.48 -8.87 -10.63
CA ASP A 53 0.95 -8.89 -10.33
C ASP A 53 1.57 -7.67 -9.63
N SER A 54 2.80 -7.84 -9.14
CA SER A 54 3.59 -6.85 -8.40
C SER A 54 3.84 -5.58 -9.23
N ALA A 55 2.84 -4.70 -9.27
CA ALA A 55 2.90 -3.43 -9.98
C ALA A 55 3.70 -2.40 -9.18
N ASP A 56 4.20 -1.37 -9.89
CA ASP A 56 4.59 -0.12 -9.26
C ASP A 56 3.34 0.66 -8.89
N TRP A 57 3.12 0.82 -7.60
CA TRP A 57 2.04 1.61 -7.01
C TRP A 57 2.51 3.02 -6.69
N VAL A 58 1.54 3.93 -6.56
CA VAL A 58 1.75 5.16 -5.79
C VAL A 58 2.31 4.76 -4.42
N ARG A 59 3.32 5.49 -3.94
CA ARG A 59 4.01 5.11 -2.69
C ARG A 59 3.02 4.87 -1.56
N CYS A 60 3.24 3.82 -0.77
CA CYS A 60 2.35 3.44 0.33
C CYS A 60 2.22 4.50 1.44
N ASP A 61 3.16 5.44 1.51
CA ASP A 61 3.14 6.59 2.43
C ASP A 61 2.39 7.80 1.87
N SER A 62 1.76 7.70 0.71
CA SER A 62 0.84 8.72 0.20
C SER A 62 -0.48 8.68 0.99
N ASP A 63 -0.60 9.58 1.95
CA ASP A 63 -1.79 9.72 2.80
C ASP A 63 -3.07 9.98 1.99
N ASP A 64 -2.98 10.60 0.81
CA ASP A 64 -4.17 10.84 -0.04
C ASP A 64 -4.67 9.57 -0.73
N HIS A 65 -3.81 8.57 -0.91
CA HIS A 65 -4.14 7.36 -1.64
C HIS A 65 -4.46 6.18 -0.72
N TRP A 66 -3.78 6.08 0.41
CA TRP A 66 -3.76 4.87 1.20
C TRP A 66 -4.13 5.10 2.66
N GLU A 67 -4.78 4.09 3.23
CA GLU A 67 -4.99 3.93 4.66
C GLU A 67 -4.30 2.64 5.12
N ARG A 68 -3.38 2.75 6.09
CA ARG A 68 -2.67 1.58 6.61
C ARG A 68 -3.60 0.76 7.50
N LEU A 69 -3.75 -0.52 7.18
CA LEU A 69 -4.51 -1.43 8.03
C LEU A 69 -3.72 -1.81 9.29
N PRO A 70 -4.39 -2.10 10.42
CA PRO A 70 -3.72 -2.49 11.65
C PRO A 70 -2.80 -3.71 11.48
N ALA A 71 -1.72 -3.73 12.23
CA ALA A 71 -0.87 -4.92 12.33
C ALA A 71 -1.69 -6.14 12.79
N GLY A 72 -1.40 -7.31 12.21
CA GLY A 72 -2.16 -8.54 12.49
C GLY A 72 -3.43 -8.73 11.66
N THR A 73 -3.73 -7.83 10.71
CA THR A 73 -4.75 -8.05 9.67
C THR A 73 -4.44 -9.35 8.92
N LYS A 74 -5.46 -10.19 8.70
CA LYS A 74 -5.36 -11.47 7.97
C LYS A 74 -6.37 -11.50 6.83
N ILE A 75 -5.95 -11.99 5.67
CA ILE A 75 -6.84 -12.34 4.57
C ILE A 75 -7.27 -13.80 4.78
N VAL A 76 -8.57 -14.06 4.80
CA VAL A 76 -9.13 -15.41 4.88
C VAL A 76 -9.71 -15.75 3.52
N LEU A 77 -9.18 -16.79 2.89
CA LEU A 77 -9.71 -17.31 1.63
C LEU A 77 -10.78 -18.36 1.95
N THR A 78 -12.04 -18.02 1.68
CA THR A 78 -13.16 -18.96 1.71
C THR A 78 -13.50 -19.38 0.29
N GLN A 79 -13.56 -20.69 0.07
CA GLN A 79 -14.00 -21.28 -1.19
C GLN A 79 -15.44 -21.74 -1.00
N GLU A 80 -16.34 -21.30 -1.89
CA GLU A 80 -17.73 -21.82 -1.97
C GLU A 80 -17.78 -23.16 -2.70
#